data_AF-A0A0B8NA32-F1
#
_entry.id   AF-A0A0B8NA32-F1
#
_cell.length_a   1.000
_cell.length_b   1.000
_cell.length_c   1.000
_cell.angle_alpha   90.00
_cell.angle_beta   90.00
_cell.angle_gamma   90.00
#
_symmetry.space_group_name_H-M   'P 1'
#
loop_
_entity.id
_entity.type
_entity.pdbx_description
1 polymer ?
#
loop_
_entity_poly.entity_id
_entity_poly.type
_entity_poly.pdbx_seq_one_letter_code
_entity_poly.pdbx_strand_id
1 'polypeptide(L)'
;MSAELLVLLIVVCTALAFDFTNGFHDTANAMATSIATGALRPRTAVLLSGALNLIGAFLSVAVAATVAAGIVDLSEVSGRALLDIVFAGLVGGILWNLFTWLLGLPSSSSHALFGGLIGSTIAALGWHGVIWSAGNKGVLAKIIIPALLSPIVAALVASIASWVVYRITKGSNEKTVSRGFRFGQIGTASLVSLAHGTNDAQKTMGIIFLALIAHGSAKASDPLPLWVIVSCAVAMAAGTCLGGWRIIRTLGKGLVDIAPPQGFAAESTSAAIILTSAHFGLPLSTTQVVTGSILGSGIGRPGAEVRWGVLGRMVTAWALTLPLAGAVGALCWAILHVIGGTAGVLVVFALLIVMAALIWFRSKRAEVNSHNVTDEWEPAPAATPQNRDDDPAARGNDDTAARRNDDTVGIG
;
A
#
# COMPACT_ATOMS: atom_id res chain seq x y z
N MET A 1 -13.63 -26.86 20.57
CA MET A 1 -12.52 -26.30 19.75
C MET A 1 -11.29 -26.27 20.63
N SER A 2 -10.16 -26.87 20.21
CA SER A 2 -8.91 -26.79 20.99
C SER A 2 -8.37 -25.36 21.00
N ALA A 3 -7.59 -25.01 22.01
CA ALA A 3 -6.98 -23.68 22.13
C ALA A 3 -6.04 -23.36 20.94
N GLU A 4 -5.39 -24.38 20.38
CA GLU A 4 -4.53 -24.25 19.19
C GLU A 4 -5.35 -24.00 17.92
N LEU A 5 -6.46 -24.73 17.71
CA LEU A 5 -7.34 -24.51 16.58
C LEU A 5 -7.96 -23.10 16.60
N LEU A 6 -8.34 -22.61 17.79
CA LEU A 6 -8.83 -21.23 17.94
C LEU A 6 -7.78 -20.21 17.45
N VAL A 7 -6.51 -20.41 17.80
CA VAL A 7 -5.45 -19.47 17.42
C VAL A 7 -5.05 -19.61 15.96
N LEU A 8 -5.07 -20.81 15.41
CA LEU A 8 -4.97 -20.98 13.96
C LEU A 8 -6.06 -20.17 13.23
N LEU A 9 -7.31 -20.26 13.67
CA LEU A 9 -8.41 -19.50 13.07
C LEU A 9 -8.19 -17.98 13.20
N ILE A 10 -7.71 -17.50 14.35
CA ILE A 10 -7.37 -16.08 14.54
C ILE A 10 -6.23 -15.66 13.60
N VAL A 11 -5.18 -16.47 13.44
CA VAL A 11 -4.07 -16.23 12.52
C VAL A 11 -4.58 -16.14 11.09
N VAL A 12 -5.42 -17.09 10.66
CA VAL A 12 -6.02 -17.10 9.31
C VAL A 12 -6.88 -15.86 9.09
N CYS A 13 -7.76 -15.51 10.03
CA CYS A 13 -8.57 -14.30 9.95
C CYS A 13 -7.71 -13.03 9.87
N THR A 14 -6.63 -12.97 10.66
CA THR A 14 -5.69 -11.84 10.67
C THR A 14 -4.90 -11.76 9.37
N ALA A 15 -4.47 -12.89 8.81
CA ALA A 15 -3.80 -12.95 7.51
C ALA A 15 -4.73 -12.49 6.38
N LEU A 16 -5.99 -12.92 6.36
CA LEU A 16 -6.98 -12.43 5.38
C LEU A 16 -7.26 -10.94 5.56
N ALA A 17 -7.30 -10.44 6.80
CA ALA A 17 -7.40 -9.01 7.07
C ALA A 17 -6.17 -8.25 6.55
N PHE A 18 -4.97 -8.81 6.71
CA PHE A 18 -3.75 -8.26 6.11
C PHE A 18 -3.85 -8.21 4.59
N ASP A 19 -4.28 -9.28 3.93
CA ASP A 19 -4.42 -9.33 2.47
C ASP A 19 -5.45 -8.34 1.93
N PHE A 20 -6.57 -8.20 2.64
CA PHE A 20 -7.55 -7.15 2.40
C PHE A 20 -6.92 -5.76 2.57
N THR A 21 -6.13 -5.54 3.63
CA THR A 21 -5.44 -4.27 3.81
C THR A 21 -4.43 -3.97 2.72
N ASN A 22 -3.74 -5.00 2.24
CA ASN A 22 -2.80 -4.92 1.15
C ASN A 22 -3.52 -4.52 -0.16
N GLY A 23 -4.62 -5.19 -0.48
CA GLY A 23 -5.44 -4.88 -1.65
C GLY A 23 -5.86 -3.40 -1.71
N PHE A 24 -6.39 -2.87 -0.60
CA PHE A 24 -6.80 -1.46 -0.54
C PHE A 24 -5.57 -0.53 -0.65
N HIS A 25 -4.47 -0.84 0.04
CA HIS A 25 -3.29 0.01 0.14
C HIS A 25 -2.58 0.12 -1.23
N ASP A 26 -2.41 -1.00 -1.91
CA ASP A 26 -1.59 -1.13 -3.12
C ASP A 26 -2.41 -1.00 -4.41
N THR A 27 -3.73 -0.74 -4.33
CA THR A 27 -4.55 -0.35 -5.51
C THR A 27 -3.93 0.84 -6.25
N ALA A 28 -3.29 1.75 -5.51
CA ALA A 28 -2.63 2.92 -6.08
C ALA A 28 -1.48 2.56 -7.03
N ASN A 29 -0.78 1.46 -6.77
CA ASN A 29 0.33 1.02 -7.61
C ASN A 29 -0.15 0.60 -9.01
N ALA A 30 -1.36 0.06 -9.12
CA ALA A 30 -1.90 -0.39 -10.40
C ALA A 30 -2.69 0.71 -11.14
N MET A 31 -3.36 1.61 -10.41
CA MET A 31 -4.37 2.50 -10.98
C MET A 31 -4.10 4.00 -10.87
N ALA A 32 -3.13 4.45 -10.06
CA ALA A 32 -2.91 5.89 -9.89
C ALA A 32 -2.53 6.58 -11.21
N THR A 33 -1.71 5.94 -12.04
CA THR A 33 -1.25 6.45 -13.33
C THR A 33 -2.38 6.54 -14.35
N SER A 34 -3.21 5.49 -14.48
CA SER A 34 -4.33 5.45 -15.44
C SER A 34 -5.49 6.34 -15.02
N ILE A 35 -5.67 6.57 -13.71
CA ILE A 35 -6.60 7.58 -13.18
C ILE A 35 -6.07 9.00 -13.44
N ALA A 36 -4.79 9.26 -13.18
CA ALA A 36 -4.19 10.58 -13.36
C ALA A 36 -4.19 11.05 -14.82
N THR A 37 -3.96 10.14 -15.78
CA THR A 37 -4.04 10.45 -17.23
C THR A 37 -5.48 10.49 -17.75
N GLY A 38 -6.46 10.14 -16.90
CA GLY A 38 -7.87 9.98 -17.23
C GLY A 38 -8.17 8.83 -18.19
N ALA A 39 -7.23 7.89 -18.39
CA ALA A 39 -7.45 6.69 -19.19
C ALA A 39 -8.58 5.83 -18.61
N LEU A 40 -8.69 5.78 -17.28
CA LEU A 40 -9.78 5.11 -16.56
C LEU A 40 -10.44 6.05 -15.55
N ARG A 41 -11.76 5.91 -15.40
CA ARG A 41 -12.49 6.57 -14.30
C ARG A 41 -12.13 5.89 -12.97
N PRO A 42 -12.01 6.62 -11.84
CA PRO A 42 -11.59 6.06 -10.56
C PRO A 42 -12.31 4.78 -10.13
N ARG A 43 -13.65 4.77 -10.17
CA ARG A 43 -14.45 3.58 -9.78
C ARG A 43 -14.25 2.39 -10.74
N THR A 44 -14.17 2.66 -12.04
CA THR A 44 -13.92 1.61 -13.04
C THR A 44 -12.53 1.01 -12.86
N ALA A 45 -11.54 1.85 -12.57
CA ALA A 45 -10.16 1.45 -12.37
C ALA A 45 -10.02 0.46 -11.19
N VAL A 46 -10.59 0.78 -10.03
CA VAL A 46 -10.49 -0.08 -8.84
C VAL A 46 -11.27 -1.40 -8.99
N LEU A 47 -12.43 -1.39 -9.66
CA LEU A 47 -13.20 -2.61 -9.93
C LEU A 47 -12.49 -3.53 -10.92
N LEU A 48 -11.93 -2.96 -11.99
CA LEU A 48 -11.10 -3.70 -12.95
C LEU A 48 -9.86 -4.29 -12.27
N SER A 49 -9.19 -3.50 -11.42
CA SER A 49 -8.04 -3.94 -10.65
C SER A 49 -8.39 -5.09 -9.72
N GLY A 50 -9.51 -4.99 -8.98
CA GLY A 50 -9.97 -6.05 -8.09
C GLY A 50 -10.26 -7.37 -8.83
N ALA A 51 -10.92 -7.31 -9.99
CA ALA A 51 -11.17 -8.50 -10.81
C ALA A 51 -9.86 -9.15 -11.32
N LEU A 52 -8.89 -8.34 -11.74
CA LEU A 52 -7.60 -8.84 -12.23
C LEU A 52 -6.69 -9.32 -11.11
N ASN A 53 -6.74 -8.69 -9.92
CA ASN A 53 -6.08 -9.16 -8.71
C ASN A 53 -6.59 -10.56 -8.33
N LEU A 54 -7.92 -10.76 -8.39
CA LEU A 54 -8.55 -12.07 -8.17
C LEU A 54 -8.01 -13.11 -9.15
N ILE A 55 -7.99 -12.82 -10.45
CA ILE A 55 -7.50 -13.73 -11.49
C ILE A 55 -6.01 -14.01 -11.31
N GLY A 56 -5.20 -12.98 -11.08
CA GLY A 56 -3.74 -13.08 -10.93
C GLY A 56 -3.33 -13.99 -9.77
N ALA A 57 -4.10 -13.99 -8.68
CA ALA A 57 -3.86 -14.86 -7.54
C ALA A 57 -3.90 -16.37 -7.89
N PHE A 58 -4.56 -16.78 -8.97
CA PHE A 58 -4.60 -18.17 -9.42
C PHE A 58 -3.49 -18.54 -10.42
N LEU A 59 -2.69 -17.57 -10.88
CA LEU A 59 -1.70 -17.80 -11.93
C LEU A 59 -0.37 -18.39 -11.44
N SER A 60 -0.07 -18.32 -10.15
CA SER A 60 1.18 -18.86 -9.58
C SER A 60 1.05 -19.11 -8.07
N VAL A 61 1.90 -20.00 -7.57
CA VAL A 61 2.08 -20.32 -6.13
C VAL A 61 3.57 -20.28 -5.70
N ALA A 62 4.47 -19.85 -6.60
CA ALA A 62 5.92 -19.89 -6.38
C ALA A 62 6.40 -18.92 -5.28
N VAL A 63 5.79 -17.73 -5.19
CA VAL A 63 6.08 -16.73 -4.14
C VAL A 63 5.61 -17.26 -2.78
N ALA A 64 4.45 -17.91 -2.72
CA ALA A 64 3.90 -18.46 -1.48
C ALA A 64 4.86 -19.50 -0.86
N ALA A 65 5.41 -20.39 -1.70
CA ALA A 65 6.41 -21.37 -1.26
C ALA A 65 7.67 -20.71 -0.69
N THR A 66 8.13 -19.62 -1.30
CA THR A 66 9.31 -18.87 -0.82
C THR A 66 9.03 -18.17 0.52
N VAL A 67 7.84 -17.59 0.69
CA VAL A 67 7.45 -16.92 1.94
C VAL A 67 7.31 -17.91 3.09
N ALA A 68 6.71 -19.08 2.85
CA ALA A 68 6.54 -20.10 3.89
C ALA A 68 7.89 -20.65 4.41
N ALA A 69 8.94 -20.67 3.58
CA ALA A 69 10.23 -21.27 3.92
C ALA A 69 11.37 -20.28 4.21
N GLY A 70 11.15 -18.97 4.04
CA GLY A 70 12.25 -18.03 3.78
C GLY A 70 12.66 -17.07 4.90
N ILE A 71 11.93 -16.99 6.02
CA ILE A 71 12.06 -15.88 6.98
C ILE A 71 12.36 -16.36 8.40
N VAL A 72 11.54 -17.26 8.94
CA VAL A 72 11.67 -17.80 10.30
C VAL A 72 12.43 -19.13 10.25
N ASP A 73 13.36 -19.33 11.18
CA ASP A 73 14.00 -20.64 11.33
C ASP A 73 13.03 -21.64 11.97
N LEU A 74 12.48 -22.51 11.13
CA LEU A 74 11.49 -23.52 11.55
C LEU A 74 12.13 -24.67 12.36
N SER A 75 13.46 -24.72 12.48
CA SER A 75 14.15 -25.71 13.33
C SER A 75 14.17 -25.28 14.80
N GLU A 76 14.13 -23.98 15.07
CA GLU A 76 14.15 -23.39 16.42
C GLU A 76 12.74 -23.32 17.04
N VAL A 77 11.69 -23.26 16.22
CA VAL A 77 10.32 -23.09 16.71
C VAL A 77 9.30 -23.88 15.89
N SER A 78 8.34 -24.49 16.57
CA SER A 78 7.23 -25.21 15.96
C SER A 78 5.96 -25.10 16.81
N GLY A 79 4.85 -25.66 16.31
CA GLY A 79 3.61 -25.73 17.07
C GLY A 79 3.01 -24.36 17.36
N ARG A 80 2.46 -24.24 18.57
CA ARG A 80 1.79 -23.03 19.04
C ARG A 80 2.70 -21.80 19.07
N ALA A 81 3.96 -21.94 19.46
CA ALA A 81 4.88 -20.81 19.55
C ALA A 81 5.09 -20.14 18.19
N LEU A 82 5.17 -20.93 17.11
CA LEU A 82 5.26 -20.40 15.75
C LEU A 82 3.99 -19.66 15.32
N LEU A 83 2.81 -20.16 15.69
CA LEU A 83 1.54 -19.47 15.45
C LEU A 83 1.50 -18.10 16.14
N ASP A 84 1.95 -18.01 17.39
CA ASP A 84 1.96 -16.77 18.17
C ASP A 84 2.94 -15.74 17.57
N ILE A 85 4.10 -16.18 17.08
CA ILE A 85 5.06 -15.34 16.36
C ILE A 85 4.44 -14.80 15.07
N VAL A 86 3.89 -15.70 14.23
CA VAL A 86 3.27 -15.32 12.95
C VAL A 86 2.11 -14.35 13.18
N PHE A 87 1.27 -14.61 14.17
CA PHE A 87 0.17 -13.73 14.55
C PHE A 87 0.67 -12.33 14.94
N ALA A 88 1.63 -12.24 15.87
CA ALA A 88 2.18 -10.96 16.31
C ALA A 88 2.80 -10.17 15.15
N GLY A 89 3.53 -10.84 14.27
CA GLY A 89 4.11 -10.22 13.08
C GLY A 89 3.06 -9.71 12.09
N LEU A 90 1.98 -10.46 11.86
CA LEU A 90 0.85 -10.03 11.04
C LEU A 90 0.18 -8.77 11.62
N VAL A 91 -0.07 -8.73 12.93
CA VAL A 91 -0.65 -7.55 13.58
C VAL A 91 0.26 -6.33 13.40
N GLY A 92 1.58 -6.50 13.56
CA GLY A 92 2.56 -5.44 13.30
C GLY A 92 2.50 -4.91 11.87
N GLY A 93 2.44 -5.80 10.88
CA GLY A 93 2.29 -5.44 9.47
C GLY A 93 0.99 -4.70 9.17
N ILE A 94 -0.16 -5.16 9.70
CA ILE A 94 -1.46 -4.51 9.49
C ILE A 94 -1.47 -3.10 10.08
N LEU A 95 -1.05 -2.96 11.35
CA LEU A 95 -1.06 -1.67 12.03
C LEU A 95 -0.15 -0.66 11.31
N TRP A 96 1.01 -1.10 10.82
CA TRP A 96 1.89 -0.26 10.03
C TRP A 96 1.24 0.17 8.70
N ASN A 97 0.65 -0.76 7.95
CA ASN A 97 -0.05 -0.46 6.70
C ASN A 97 -1.20 0.54 6.89
N LEU A 98 -2.02 0.34 7.92
CA LEU A 98 -3.12 1.27 8.24
C LEU A 98 -2.59 2.66 8.65
N PHE A 99 -1.49 2.71 9.40
CA PHE A 99 -0.85 3.96 9.79
C PHE A 99 -0.30 4.73 8.58
N THR A 100 0.43 4.06 7.68
CA THR A 100 0.97 4.71 6.46
C THR A 100 -0.14 5.15 5.52
N TRP A 101 -1.22 4.37 5.41
CA TRP A 101 -2.41 4.76 4.66
C TRP A 101 -3.08 6.01 5.22
N LEU A 102 -3.21 6.13 6.54
CA LEU A 102 -3.80 7.31 7.19
C LEU A 102 -3.03 8.58 6.79
N LEU A 103 -1.70 8.47 6.73
CA LEU A 103 -0.80 9.54 6.31
C LEU A 103 -0.72 9.73 4.78
N GLY A 104 -1.33 8.85 3.98
CA GLY A 104 -1.25 8.87 2.52
C GLY A 104 0.15 8.59 1.98
N LEU A 105 1.00 7.91 2.76
CA LEU A 105 2.36 7.56 2.38
C LEU A 105 2.38 6.21 1.64
N PRO A 106 2.90 6.14 0.40
CA PRO A 106 3.05 4.88 -0.31
C PRO A 106 4.18 4.06 0.33
N SER A 107 3.79 3.23 1.30
CA SER A 107 4.61 2.20 1.94
C SER A 107 4.48 0.87 1.22
N SER A 108 5.45 -0.02 1.40
CA SER A 108 5.36 -1.38 0.88
C SER A 108 4.75 -2.33 1.91
N SER A 109 3.58 -2.89 1.59
CA SER A 109 2.95 -3.94 2.40
C SER A 109 3.83 -5.18 2.57
N SER A 110 4.57 -5.60 1.53
CA SER A 110 5.56 -6.69 1.63
C SER A 110 6.57 -6.44 2.76
N HIS A 111 7.13 -5.24 2.84
CA HIS A 111 8.11 -4.89 3.87
C HIS A 111 7.48 -4.73 5.25
N ALA A 112 6.22 -4.31 5.32
CA ALA A 112 5.49 -4.27 6.58
C ALA A 112 5.24 -5.69 7.11
N LEU A 113 4.81 -6.63 6.26
CA LEU A 113 4.63 -8.04 6.61
C LEU A 113 5.93 -8.67 7.10
N PHE A 114 6.99 -8.56 6.29
CA PHE A 114 8.27 -9.16 6.61
C PHE A 114 8.93 -8.48 7.81
N GLY A 115 8.83 -7.16 7.92
CA GLY A 115 9.28 -6.41 9.08
C GLY A 115 8.61 -6.90 10.36
N GLY A 116 7.28 -6.97 10.36
CA GLY A 116 6.49 -7.49 11.47
C GLY A 116 6.93 -8.89 11.89
N LEU A 117 7.05 -9.82 10.94
CA LEU A 117 7.51 -11.19 11.20
C LEU A 117 8.93 -11.22 11.78
N ILE A 118 9.89 -10.53 11.14
CA ILE A 118 11.27 -10.41 11.62
C ILE A 118 11.29 -9.89 13.06
N GLY A 119 10.54 -8.83 13.35
CA GLY A 119 10.48 -8.23 14.69
C GLY A 119 9.90 -9.17 15.74
N SER A 120 8.78 -9.83 15.45
CA SER A 120 8.20 -10.83 16.35
C SER A 120 9.13 -12.03 16.57
N THR A 121 9.84 -12.47 15.54
CA THR A 121 10.81 -13.57 15.63
C THR A 121 12.03 -13.18 16.47
N ILE A 122 12.57 -11.97 16.28
CA ILE A 122 13.67 -11.46 17.11
C ILE A 122 13.22 -11.35 18.57
N ALA A 123 12.00 -10.89 18.84
CA ALA A 123 11.50 -10.81 20.20
C ALA A 123 11.34 -12.19 20.85
N ALA A 124 10.90 -13.19 20.07
CA ALA A 124 10.63 -14.54 20.56
C ALA A 124 11.86 -15.42 20.72
N LEU A 125 12.76 -15.36 19.74
CA LEU A 125 13.88 -16.28 19.58
C LEU A 125 15.22 -15.55 19.59
N GLY A 126 15.26 -14.21 19.70
CA GLY A 126 16.50 -13.45 19.54
C GLY A 126 16.97 -13.34 18.08
N TRP A 127 18.10 -12.67 17.88
CA TRP A 127 18.62 -12.35 16.54
C TRP A 127 18.85 -13.59 15.65
N HIS A 128 19.27 -14.70 16.25
CA HIS A 128 19.55 -15.96 15.54
C HIS A 128 18.31 -16.70 15.01
N GLY A 129 17.11 -16.44 15.54
CA GLY A 129 15.88 -17.08 15.07
C GLY A 129 15.42 -16.60 13.68
N VAL A 130 16.07 -15.56 13.14
CA VAL A 130 15.82 -15.05 11.79
C VAL A 130 16.90 -15.58 10.85
N ILE A 131 16.47 -16.10 9.70
CA ILE A 131 17.38 -16.53 8.66
C ILE A 131 17.91 -15.30 7.91
N TRP A 132 19.00 -14.70 8.39
CA TRP A 132 19.58 -13.49 7.78
C TRP A 132 20.22 -13.75 6.42
N SER A 133 21.05 -14.79 6.35
CA SER A 133 21.72 -15.23 5.12
C SER A 133 21.98 -16.73 5.19
N ALA A 134 21.47 -17.46 4.21
CA ALA A 134 21.72 -18.89 4.02
C ALA A 134 21.89 -19.16 2.52
N GLY A 135 23.05 -18.77 1.98
CA GLY A 135 23.30 -18.77 0.53
C GLY A 135 22.32 -17.83 -0.20
N ASN A 136 21.54 -18.35 -1.15
CA ASN A 136 20.52 -17.60 -1.88
C ASN A 136 19.17 -17.50 -1.13
N LYS A 137 19.14 -17.86 0.16
CA LYS A 137 17.97 -17.83 1.03
C LYS A 137 18.17 -16.85 2.19
N GLY A 138 17.07 -16.49 2.84
CA GLY A 138 17.06 -15.59 3.99
C GLY A 138 16.70 -14.14 3.64
N VAL A 139 16.59 -13.33 4.69
CA VAL A 139 16.12 -11.95 4.66
C VAL A 139 16.95 -11.08 3.72
N LEU A 140 18.29 -11.23 3.73
CA LEU A 140 19.15 -10.43 2.87
C LEU A 140 18.87 -10.68 1.38
N ALA A 141 18.85 -11.95 0.96
CA ALA A 141 18.70 -12.33 -0.45
C ALA A 141 17.26 -12.18 -0.96
N LYS A 142 16.25 -12.40 -0.10
CA LYS A 142 14.83 -12.44 -0.50
C LYS A 142 14.08 -11.13 -0.26
N ILE A 143 14.56 -10.28 0.65
CA ILE A 143 13.87 -9.06 1.06
C ILE A 143 14.75 -7.84 0.78
N ILE A 144 15.90 -7.73 1.43
CA ILE A 144 16.71 -6.49 1.41
C ILE A 144 17.30 -6.20 0.04
N ILE A 145 17.96 -7.18 -0.59
CA ILE A 145 18.59 -6.98 -1.91
C ILE A 145 17.53 -6.62 -2.96
N PRO A 146 16.42 -7.37 -3.11
CA PRO A 146 15.36 -6.99 -4.05
C PRO A 146 14.74 -5.62 -3.73
N ALA A 147 14.60 -5.23 -2.45
CA ALA A 147 14.07 -3.92 -2.06
C ALA A 147 14.92 -2.75 -2.56
N LEU A 148 16.26 -2.92 -2.52
CA LEU A 148 17.20 -1.89 -2.96
C LEU A 148 17.34 -1.86 -4.49
N LEU A 149 17.45 -3.03 -5.11
CA LEU A 149 17.73 -3.14 -6.55
C LEU A 149 16.50 -2.92 -7.42
N SER A 150 15.33 -3.41 -7.02
CA SER A 150 14.13 -3.37 -7.86
C SER A 150 13.67 -1.98 -8.27
N PRO A 151 13.62 -0.94 -7.40
CA PRO A 151 13.25 0.41 -7.85
C PRO A 151 14.29 1.00 -8.81
N ILE A 152 15.58 0.68 -8.64
CA ILE A 152 16.66 1.16 -9.51
C ILE A 152 16.54 0.53 -10.89
N VAL A 153 16.41 -0.80 -10.95
CA VAL A 153 16.23 -1.54 -12.21
C VAL A 153 14.94 -1.07 -12.91
N ALA A 154 13.85 -0.91 -12.16
CA ALA A 154 12.59 -0.39 -12.70
C ALA A 154 12.73 1.02 -13.27
N ALA A 155 13.47 1.91 -12.59
CA ALA A 155 13.74 3.25 -13.08
C ALA A 155 14.59 3.25 -14.36
N LEU A 156 15.63 2.43 -14.42
CA LEU A 156 16.49 2.33 -15.60
C LEU A 156 15.72 1.79 -16.81
N VAL A 157 15.00 0.68 -16.65
CA VAL A 157 14.22 0.07 -17.74
C VAL A 157 13.11 1.01 -18.20
N ALA A 158 12.39 1.65 -17.28
CA ALA A 158 11.34 2.60 -17.64
C ALA A 158 11.87 3.87 -18.30
N SER A 159 13.07 4.33 -17.93
CA SER A 159 13.75 5.46 -18.59
C SER A 159 14.04 5.14 -20.06
N ILE A 160 14.60 3.96 -20.32
CA ILE A 160 14.88 3.51 -21.69
C ILE A 160 13.58 3.33 -22.46
N ALA A 161 12.59 2.65 -21.88
CA ALA A 161 11.29 2.43 -22.52
C ALA A 161 10.59 3.75 -22.87
N SER A 162 10.59 4.72 -21.95
CA SER A 162 10.01 6.04 -22.18
C SER A 162 10.76 6.80 -23.27
N TRP A 163 12.10 6.81 -23.23
CA TRP A 163 12.92 7.43 -24.27
C TRP A 163 12.62 6.85 -25.66
N VAL A 164 12.52 5.52 -25.79
CA VAL A 164 12.15 4.85 -27.04
C VAL A 164 10.75 5.28 -27.50
N VAL A 165 9.76 5.26 -26.60
CA VAL A 165 8.38 5.67 -26.91
C VAL A 165 8.35 7.10 -27.48
N TYR A 166 8.99 8.06 -26.79
CA TYR A 166 9.03 9.45 -27.24
C TYR A 166 9.85 9.63 -28.53
N ARG A 167 10.87 8.78 -28.76
CA ARG A 167 11.67 8.82 -29.99
C ARG A 167 10.87 8.35 -31.20
N ILE A 168 10.06 7.30 -31.05
CA ILE A 168 9.22 6.72 -32.10
C ILE A 168 8.04 7.66 -32.42
N THR A 169 7.44 8.29 -31.40
CA THR A 169 6.30 9.19 -31.60
C THR A 169 6.70 10.61 -32.02
N LYS A 170 8.01 10.89 -32.13
CA LYS A 170 8.50 12.22 -32.49
C LYS A 170 7.99 12.63 -33.87
N GLY A 171 7.35 13.81 -33.96
CA GLY A 171 6.78 14.34 -35.20
C GLY A 171 5.38 13.81 -35.54
N SER A 172 4.79 12.95 -34.70
CA SER A 172 3.40 12.51 -34.84
C SER A 172 2.41 13.51 -34.23
N ASN A 173 1.14 13.43 -34.63
CA ASN A 173 0.08 14.26 -34.04
C ASN A 173 -0.15 13.89 -32.56
N GLU A 174 0.10 14.84 -31.67
CA GLU A 174 0.04 14.66 -30.22
C GLU A 174 -1.34 14.17 -29.73
N LYS A 175 -2.44 14.63 -30.33
CA LYS A 175 -3.79 14.20 -29.95
C LYS A 175 -4.02 12.72 -30.29
N THR A 176 -3.58 12.29 -31.46
CA THR A 176 -3.70 10.89 -31.90
C THR A 176 -2.83 9.97 -31.03
N VAL A 177 -1.58 10.37 -30.79
CA VAL A 177 -0.64 9.66 -29.92
C VAL A 177 -1.22 9.53 -28.51
N SER A 178 -1.62 10.64 -27.90
CA SER A 178 -2.20 10.65 -26.55
C SER A 178 -3.44 9.76 -26.45
N ARG A 179 -4.34 9.80 -27.44
CA ARG A 179 -5.53 8.92 -27.47
C ARG A 179 -5.16 7.44 -27.57
N GLY A 180 -4.20 7.09 -28.42
CA GLY A 180 -3.71 5.71 -28.57
C GLY A 180 -3.08 5.19 -27.28
N PHE A 181 -2.21 5.97 -26.66
CA PHE A 181 -1.56 5.59 -25.40
C PHE A 181 -2.53 5.52 -24.22
N ARG A 182 -3.58 6.36 -24.16
CA ARG A 182 -4.64 6.21 -23.15
C ARG A 182 -5.38 4.88 -23.28
N PHE A 183 -5.62 4.41 -24.51
CA PHE A 183 -6.20 3.08 -24.72
C PHE A 183 -5.20 1.98 -24.33
N GLY A 184 -3.93 2.12 -24.71
CA GLY A 184 -2.87 1.21 -24.30
C GLY A 184 -2.72 1.11 -22.78
N GLN A 185 -2.86 2.22 -22.05
CA GLN A 185 -2.83 2.26 -20.59
C GLN A 185 -3.89 1.40 -19.92
N ILE A 186 -5.06 1.23 -20.54
CA ILE A 186 -6.08 0.32 -20.00
C ILE A 186 -5.51 -1.11 -19.96
N GLY A 187 -4.82 -1.53 -21.03
CA GLY A 187 -4.16 -2.82 -21.10
C GLY A 187 -2.97 -2.94 -20.14
N THR A 188 -2.10 -1.94 -20.07
CA THR A 188 -0.90 -2.01 -19.21
C THR A 188 -1.24 -1.88 -17.72
N ALA A 189 -2.17 -1.02 -17.32
CA ALA A 189 -2.69 -0.97 -15.94
C ALA A 189 -3.39 -2.29 -15.55
N SER A 190 -4.07 -2.94 -16.50
CA SER A 190 -4.63 -4.27 -16.31
C SER A 190 -3.53 -5.31 -16.05
N LEU A 191 -2.45 -5.28 -16.83
CA LEU A 191 -1.30 -6.16 -16.62
C LEU A 191 -0.62 -5.91 -15.27
N VAL A 192 -0.48 -4.66 -14.83
CA VAL A 192 0.05 -4.34 -13.49
C VAL A 192 -0.85 -4.91 -12.39
N SER A 193 -2.18 -4.82 -12.54
CA SER A 193 -3.11 -5.43 -11.58
C SER A 193 -3.00 -6.95 -11.58
N LEU A 194 -2.96 -7.58 -12.76
CA LEU A 194 -2.74 -9.02 -12.84
C LEU A 194 -1.43 -9.43 -12.16
N ALA A 195 -0.35 -8.70 -12.42
CA ALA A 195 0.96 -8.93 -11.82
C ALA A 195 0.95 -8.75 -10.30
N HIS A 196 0.26 -7.73 -9.81
CA HIS A 196 0.02 -7.51 -8.39
C HIS A 196 -0.72 -8.70 -7.78
N GLY A 197 -1.80 -9.15 -8.42
CA GLY A 197 -2.51 -10.40 -8.11
C GLY A 197 -1.58 -11.60 -7.90
N THR A 198 -0.75 -11.85 -8.92
CA THR A 198 0.20 -12.95 -8.95
C THR A 198 1.31 -12.84 -7.90
N ASN A 199 1.68 -11.64 -7.44
CA ASN A 199 2.79 -11.46 -6.50
C ASN A 199 2.34 -11.29 -5.04
N ASP A 200 1.23 -10.61 -4.80
CA ASP A 200 0.88 -10.11 -3.47
C ASP A 200 -0.04 -11.05 -2.68
N ALA A 201 -1.08 -11.59 -3.30
CA ALA A 201 -1.94 -12.58 -2.64
C ALA A 201 -1.13 -13.81 -2.18
N GLN A 202 -0.10 -14.18 -2.95
CA GLN A 202 0.78 -15.29 -2.64
C GLN A 202 1.54 -15.12 -1.32
N LYS A 203 1.85 -13.88 -0.90
CA LYS A 203 2.57 -13.67 0.35
C LYS A 203 1.71 -14.10 1.54
N THR A 204 0.45 -13.68 1.54
CA THR A 204 -0.52 -14.10 2.56
C THR A 204 -0.80 -15.60 2.49
N MET A 205 -0.93 -16.16 1.27
CA MET A 205 -1.05 -17.61 1.10
C MET A 205 0.10 -18.38 1.76
N GLY A 206 1.34 -17.91 1.59
CA GLY A 206 2.53 -18.49 2.23
C GLY A 206 2.48 -18.42 3.76
N ILE A 207 1.98 -17.33 4.33
CA ILE A 207 1.82 -17.17 5.78
C ILE A 207 0.72 -18.08 6.35
N ILE A 208 -0.43 -18.16 5.68
CA ILE A 208 -1.49 -19.09 6.09
C ILE A 208 -0.99 -20.52 5.99
N PHE A 209 -0.27 -20.87 4.92
CA PHE A 209 0.29 -22.20 4.76
C PHE A 209 1.31 -22.53 5.85
N LEU A 210 2.18 -21.57 6.20
CA LEU A 210 3.09 -21.70 7.34
C LEU A 210 2.34 -21.94 8.65
N ALA A 211 1.23 -21.24 8.88
CA ALA A 211 0.38 -21.45 10.06
C ALA A 211 -0.26 -22.85 10.08
N LEU A 212 -0.71 -23.35 8.92
CA LEU A 212 -1.26 -24.71 8.80
C LEU A 212 -0.19 -25.79 9.09
N ILE A 213 1.05 -25.57 8.64
CA ILE A 213 2.19 -26.42 8.97
C ILE A 213 2.50 -26.36 10.47
N ALA A 214 2.52 -25.16 11.06
CA ALA A 214 2.75 -24.97 12.49
C ALA A 214 1.72 -25.72 13.35
N HIS A 215 0.44 -25.72 12.95
CA HIS A 215 -0.63 -26.45 13.63
C HIS A 215 -0.60 -27.97 13.36
N GLY A 216 0.14 -28.44 12.35
CA GLY A 216 0.18 -29.84 11.94
C GLY A 216 -0.99 -30.27 11.03
N SER A 217 -1.77 -29.32 10.51
CA SER A 217 -2.86 -29.58 9.55
C SER A 217 -2.40 -29.67 8.10
N ALA A 218 -1.16 -29.28 7.81
CA ALA A 218 -0.51 -29.44 6.51
C ALA A 218 0.96 -29.83 6.71
N LYS A 219 1.55 -30.46 5.69
CA LYS A 219 3.00 -30.74 5.62
C LYS A 219 3.64 -29.81 4.62
N ALA A 220 4.93 -29.51 4.80
CA ALA A 220 5.69 -28.67 3.86
C ALA A 220 5.75 -29.24 2.42
N SER A 221 5.54 -30.56 2.26
CA SER A 221 5.45 -31.23 0.96
C SER A 221 4.07 -31.12 0.30
N ASP A 222 3.05 -30.71 1.04
CA ASP A 222 1.67 -30.68 0.54
C ASP A 222 1.49 -29.50 -0.42
N PRO A 223 0.63 -29.64 -1.44
CA PRO A 223 0.25 -28.51 -2.27
C PRO A 223 -0.51 -27.46 -1.45
N LEU A 224 -0.40 -26.20 -1.87
CA LEU A 224 -1.14 -25.11 -1.25
C LEU A 224 -2.66 -25.37 -1.36
N PRO A 225 -3.42 -25.38 -0.26
CA PRO A 225 -4.84 -25.71 -0.31
C PRO A 225 -5.64 -24.68 -1.12
N LEU A 226 -6.58 -25.17 -1.94
CA LEU A 226 -7.38 -24.31 -2.82
C LEU A 226 -8.17 -23.24 -2.04
N TRP A 227 -8.67 -23.57 -0.85
CA TRP A 227 -9.41 -22.60 -0.02
C TRP A 227 -8.52 -21.43 0.43
N VAL A 228 -7.21 -21.66 0.64
CA VAL A 228 -6.24 -20.59 0.97
C VAL A 228 -6.10 -19.66 -0.23
N ILE A 229 -5.96 -20.22 -1.43
CA ILE A 229 -5.86 -19.45 -2.67
C ILE A 229 -7.12 -18.59 -2.87
N VAL A 230 -8.29 -19.21 -2.80
CA VAL A 230 -9.58 -18.54 -3.01
C VAL A 230 -9.82 -17.45 -1.96
N SER A 231 -9.57 -17.75 -0.67
CA SER A 231 -9.82 -16.78 0.40
C SER A 231 -8.89 -15.56 0.35
N CYS A 232 -7.59 -15.76 0.10
CA CYS A 232 -6.65 -14.66 -0.14
C CYS A 232 -7.04 -13.83 -1.38
N ALA A 233 -7.32 -14.51 -2.50
CA ALA A 233 -7.70 -13.85 -3.74
C ALA A 233 -8.95 -12.96 -3.56
N VAL A 234 -9.98 -13.47 -2.86
CA VAL A 234 -11.20 -12.71 -2.55
C VAL A 234 -10.92 -11.56 -1.58
N ALA A 235 -10.14 -11.78 -0.52
CA ALA A 235 -9.81 -10.75 0.45
C ALA A 235 -9.06 -9.58 -0.20
N MET A 236 -8.03 -9.87 -0.98
CA MET A 236 -7.26 -8.87 -1.70
C MET A 236 -8.10 -8.14 -2.76
N ALA A 237 -8.92 -8.86 -3.53
CA ALA A 237 -9.83 -8.26 -4.51
C ALA A 237 -10.85 -7.32 -3.85
N ALA A 238 -11.44 -7.74 -2.73
CA ALA A 238 -12.39 -6.93 -1.97
C ALA A 238 -11.73 -5.65 -1.43
N GLY A 239 -10.53 -5.75 -0.86
CA GLY A 239 -9.75 -4.59 -0.45
C GLY A 239 -9.45 -3.66 -1.62
N THR A 240 -9.06 -4.21 -2.77
CA THR A 240 -8.76 -3.45 -3.98
C THR A 240 -9.97 -2.66 -4.48
N CYS A 241 -11.15 -3.27 -4.47
CA CYS A 241 -12.39 -2.64 -4.91
C CYS A 241 -12.81 -1.44 -4.03
N LEU A 242 -12.40 -1.41 -2.75
CA LEU A 242 -12.61 -0.24 -1.88
C LEU A 242 -11.66 0.91 -2.21
N GLY A 243 -10.52 0.58 -2.81
CA GLY A 243 -9.49 1.51 -3.25
C GLY A 243 -8.51 1.90 -2.15
N GLY A 244 -7.74 2.94 -2.41
CA GLY A 244 -6.73 3.47 -1.48
C GLY A 244 -6.58 4.95 -1.71
N TRP A 245 -7.70 5.69 -1.72
CA TRP A 245 -7.82 7.02 -2.34
C TRP A 245 -6.74 8.02 -1.89
N ARG A 246 -6.36 7.99 -0.59
CA ARG A 246 -5.26 8.80 -0.05
C ARG A 246 -3.93 8.54 -0.78
N ILE A 247 -3.59 7.27 -1.00
CA ILE A 247 -2.35 6.85 -1.66
C ILE A 247 -2.45 7.04 -3.17
N ILE A 248 -3.62 6.76 -3.77
CA ILE A 248 -3.89 7.02 -5.20
C ILE A 248 -3.63 8.49 -5.51
N ARG A 249 -4.10 9.40 -4.65
CA ARG A 249 -3.87 10.84 -4.77
C ARG A 249 -2.38 11.19 -4.72
N THR A 250 -1.65 10.62 -3.76
CA THR A 250 -0.20 10.85 -3.62
C THR A 250 0.60 10.34 -4.83
N LEU A 251 0.33 9.12 -5.32
CA LEU A 251 1.06 8.55 -6.46
C LEU A 251 0.67 9.17 -7.81
N GLY A 252 -0.60 9.52 -8.00
CA GLY A 252 -1.09 10.03 -9.28
C GLY A 252 -0.59 11.43 -9.63
N LYS A 253 -0.26 12.25 -8.62
CA LYS A 253 0.16 13.66 -8.81
C LYS A 253 1.49 14.04 -8.14
N GLY A 254 2.09 13.13 -7.36
CA GLY A 254 3.16 13.51 -6.43
C GLY A 254 4.58 13.47 -6.99
N LEU A 255 4.91 12.59 -7.93
CA LEU A 255 6.30 12.32 -8.32
C LEU A 255 6.73 13.00 -9.63
N VAL A 256 5.93 12.84 -10.67
CA VAL A 256 6.18 13.32 -12.04
C VAL A 256 4.82 13.66 -12.65
N ASP A 257 4.76 14.67 -13.51
CA ASP A 257 3.55 14.94 -14.29
C ASP A 257 3.40 13.88 -15.40
N ILE A 258 2.53 12.89 -15.15
CA ILE A 258 2.40 11.70 -15.98
C ILE A 258 1.54 11.99 -17.21
N ALA A 259 2.16 11.94 -18.39
CA ALA A 259 1.45 11.87 -19.67
C ALA A 259 1.14 10.40 -20.06
N PRO A 260 0.12 10.14 -20.90
CA PRO A 260 -0.24 8.78 -21.30
C PRO A 260 0.91 7.91 -21.84
N PRO A 261 1.83 8.42 -22.69
CA PRO A 261 2.98 7.62 -23.15
C PRO A 261 3.93 7.21 -22.02
N GLN A 262 4.13 8.08 -21.01
CA GLN A 262 4.93 7.74 -19.82
C GLN A 262 4.23 6.71 -18.95
N GLY A 263 2.92 6.89 -18.73
CA GLY A 263 2.11 5.94 -17.96
C GLY A 263 2.16 4.54 -18.57
N PHE A 264 1.99 4.44 -19.88
CA PHE A 264 2.11 3.17 -20.61
C PHE A 264 3.50 2.53 -20.44
N ALA A 265 4.58 3.31 -20.59
CA ALA A 265 5.94 2.80 -20.45
C ALA A 265 6.25 2.33 -19.01
N ALA A 266 5.81 3.10 -18.01
CA ALA A 266 5.98 2.77 -16.60
C ALA A 266 5.19 1.51 -16.20
N GLU A 267 3.92 1.44 -16.58
CA GLU A 267 3.05 0.30 -16.29
C GLU A 267 3.54 -0.98 -16.98
N SER A 268 3.95 -0.90 -18.25
CA SER A 268 4.53 -2.05 -18.98
C SER A 268 5.78 -2.57 -18.29
N THR A 269 6.68 -1.67 -17.89
CA THR A 269 7.92 -2.01 -17.18
C THR A 269 7.61 -2.65 -15.83
N SER A 270 6.69 -2.06 -15.08
CA SER A 270 6.27 -2.57 -13.77
C SER A 270 5.68 -3.97 -13.88
N ALA A 271 4.74 -4.18 -14.79
CA ALA A 271 4.11 -5.47 -15.02
C ALA A 271 5.15 -6.54 -15.40
N ALA A 272 6.07 -6.22 -16.32
CA ALA A 272 7.12 -7.13 -16.75
C ALA A 272 8.04 -7.55 -15.58
N ILE A 273 8.49 -6.59 -14.77
CA ILE A 273 9.37 -6.87 -13.62
C ILE A 273 8.65 -7.70 -12.56
N ILE A 274 7.41 -7.33 -12.21
CA ILE A 274 6.64 -8.03 -11.17
C ILE A 274 6.32 -9.47 -11.62
N LEU A 275 5.85 -9.68 -12.86
CA LEU A 275 5.55 -11.01 -13.37
C LEU A 275 6.80 -11.89 -13.47
N THR A 276 7.91 -11.34 -13.96
CA THR A 276 9.19 -12.07 -14.05
C THR A 276 9.67 -12.46 -12.65
N SER A 277 9.57 -11.57 -11.68
CA SER A 277 9.92 -11.87 -10.29
C SER A 277 9.02 -12.94 -9.68
N ALA A 278 7.72 -12.85 -9.90
CA ALA A 278 6.76 -13.83 -9.42
C ALA A 278 6.98 -15.21 -10.06
N HIS A 279 7.43 -15.26 -11.32
CA HIS A 279 7.84 -16.50 -11.98
C HIS A 279 9.04 -17.17 -11.28
N PHE A 280 10.02 -16.38 -10.82
CA PHE A 280 11.14 -16.86 -10.02
C PHE A 280 10.81 -17.03 -8.51
N GLY A 281 9.55 -16.80 -8.11
CA GLY A 281 9.13 -16.88 -6.72
C GLY A 281 9.76 -15.84 -5.79
N LEU A 282 10.30 -14.75 -6.33
CA LEU A 282 10.92 -13.69 -5.54
C LEU A 282 9.86 -12.68 -5.07
N PRO A 283 9.64 -12.52 -3.76
CA PRO A 283 8.62 -11.60 -3.25
C PRO A 283 9.10 -10.15 -3.40
N LEU A 284 8.67 -9.47 -4.46
CA LEU A 284 9.00 -8.06 -4.65
C LEU A 284 8.01 -7.11 -3.96
N SER A 285 8.49 -5.90 -3.71
CA SER A 285 7.65 -4.75 -3.41
C SER A 285 7.12 -4.14 -4.70
N THR A 286 5.83 -4.31 -4.96
CA THR A 286 5.15 -3.68 -6.09
C THR A 286 5.20 -2.15 -5.98
N THR A 287 5.03 -1.60 -4.77
CA THR A 287 5.14 -0.17 -4.50
C THR A 287 6.50 0.40 -4.96
N GLN A 288 7.62 -0.25 -4.63
CA GLN A 288 8.94 0.22 -5.02
C GLN A 288 9.19 0.06 -6.52
N VAL A 289 8.79 -1.07 -7.11
CA VAL A 289 8.92 -1.32 -8.56
C VAL A 289 8.13 -0.27 -9.35
N VAL A 290 6.85 -0.08 -9.02
CA VAL A 290 5.98 0.89 -9.71
C VAL A 290 6.50 2.31 -9.54
N THR A 291 6.87 2.70 -8.32
CA THR A 291 7.41 4.03 -8.07
C THR A 291 8.70 4.25 -8.85
N GLY A 292 9.59 3.25 -8.88
CA GLY A 292 10.81 3.28 -9.69
C GLY A 292 10.49 3.44 -11.17
N SER A 293 9.53 2.69 -11.71
CA SER A 293 9.09 2.84 -13.10
C SER A 293 8.47 4.21 -13.42
N ILE A 294 7.68 4.80 -12.51
CA ILE A 294 7.13 6.15 -12.67
C ILE A 294 8.25 7.19 -12.68
N LEU A 295 9.21 7.09 -11.75
CA LEU A 295 10.38 7.96 -11.72
C LEU A 295 11.18 7.83 -13.02
N GLY A 296 11.45 6.60 -13.46
CA GLY A 296 12.19 6.32 -14.68
C GLY A 296 11.50 6.86 -15.93
N SER A 297 10.18 6.70 -16.06
CA SER A 297 9.44 7.26 -17.19
C SER A 297 9.42 8.79 -17.18
N GLY A 298 9.59 9.42 -16.02
CA GLY A 298 9.91 10.84 -15.88
C GLY A 298 11.28 11.19 -16.45
N ILE A 299 12.33 10.55 -15.95
CA ILE A 299 13.72 10.78 -16.36
C ILE A 299 13.92 10.56 -17.86
N GLY A 300 13.27 9.54 -18.43
CA GLY A 300 13.35 9.21 -19.85
C GLY A 300 12.60 10.17 -20.79
N ARG A 301 11.77 11.07 -20.26
CA ARG A 301 11.01 12.05 -21.06
C ARG A 301 11.79 13.38 -21.15
N PRO A 302 12.06 13.89 -22.36
CA PRO A 302 12.66 15.20 -22.53
C PRO A 302 11.80 16.31 -21.89
N GLY A 303 12.41 17.10 -20.99
CA GLY A 303 11.78 18.25 -20.34
C GLY A 303 10.78 17.91 -19.22
N ALA A 304 10.75 16.67 -18.74
CA ALA A 304 9.91 16.32 -17.59
C ALA A 304 10.48 16.85 -16.27
N GLU A 305 9.60 17.38 -15.42
CA GLU A 305 9.95 17.80 -14.06
C GLU A 305 9.74 16.65 -13.07
N VAL A 306 10.78 16.33 -12.30
CA VAL A 306 10.75 15.31 -11.24
C VAL A 306 10.74 16.00 -9.88
N ARG A 307 9.76 15.66 -9.04
CA ARG A 307 9.60 16.23 -7.70
C ARG A 307 10.44 15.47 -6.67
N TRP A 308 11.75 15.73 -6.66
CA TRP A 308 12.72 15.05 -5.79
C TRP A 308 12.38 15.05 -4.29
N GLY A 309 11.75 16.13 -3.79
CA GLY A 309 11.31 16.19 -2.39
C GLY A 309 10.25 15.15 -2.03
N VAL A 310 9.38 14.79 -2.98
CA VAL A 310 8.37 13.74 -2.80
C VAL A 310 9.04 12.36 -2.84
N LEU A 311 9.97 12.13 -3.78
CA LEU A 311 10.76 10.90 -3.83
C LEU A 311 11.52 10.67 -2.51
N GLY A 312 12.16 11.71 -1.97
CA GLY A 312 12.87 11.63 -0.68
C GLY A 312 11.96 11.15 0.45
N ARG A 313 10.75 11.70 0.56
CA ARG A 313 9.76 11.26 1.57
C ARG A 313 9.35 9.80 1.39
N MET A 314 9.21 9.33 0.15
CA MET A 314 8.88 7.94 -0.14
C MET A 314 10.03 6.99 0.22
N VAL A 315 11.26 7.32 -0.16
CA VAL A 315 12.46 6.53 0.20
C VAL A 315 12.62 6.46 1.72
N THR A 316 12.40 7.55 2.43
CA THR A 316 12.39 7.55 3.91
C THR A 316 11.30 6.63 4.45
N ALA A 317 10.08 6.68 3.92
CA ALA A 317 9.01 5.77 4.32
C ALA A 317 9.41 4.31 4.07
N TRP A 318 9.99 3.98 2.92
CA TRP A 318 10.43 2.62 2.60
C TRP A 318 11.52 2.11 3.54
N ALA A 319 12.52 2.94 3.84
CA ALA A 319 13.60 2.59 4.76
C ALA A 319 13.08 2.36 6.19
N LEU A 320 12.05 3.10 6.61
CA LEU A 320 11.45 2.99 7.93
C LEU A 320 10.40 1.89 8.05
N THR A 321 9.79 1.46 6.94
CA THR A 321 8.69 0.47 6.97
C THR A 321 9.10 -0.85 7.62
N LEU A 322 10.22 -1.44 7.20
CA LEU A 322 10.67 -2.73 7.75
C LEU A 322 10.99 -2.63 9.26
N PRO A 323 11.84 -1.70 9.75
CA PRO A 323 12.18 -1.63 11.16
C PRO A 323 11.00 -1.23 12.05
N LEU A 324 10.14 -0.30 11.61
CA LEU A 324 9.02 0.15 12.43
C LEU A 324 7.89 -0.88 12.47
N ALA A 325 7.57 -1.55 11.35
CA ALA A 325 6.65 -2.68 11.40
C ALA A 325 7.20 -3.81 12.29
N GLY A 326 8.51 -4.05 12.26
CA GLY A 326 9.17 -5.00 13.16
C GLY A 326 9.11 -4.60 14.62
N ALA A 327 9.29 -3.32 14.95
CA ALA A 327 9.12 -2.83 16.32
C ALA A 327 7.69 -3.06 16.83
N VAL A 328 6.67 -2.84 15.99
CA VAL A 328 5.27 -3.12 16.34
C VAL A 328 5.05 -4.64 16.50
N GLY A 329 5.58 -5.47 15.59
CA GLY A 329 5.49 -6.93 15.70
C GLY A 329 6.15 -7.49 16.96
N ALA A 330 7.32 -6.97 17.32
CA ALA A 330 8.02 -7.29 18.57
C ALA A 330 7.21 -6.89 19.80
N LEU A 331 6.60 -5.71 19.79
CA LEU A 331 5.73 -5.24 20.87
C LEU A 331 4.49 -6.12 21.01
N CYS A 332 3.83 -6.47 19.91
CA CYS A 332 2.68 -7.39 19.91
C CYS A 332 3.07 -8.75 20.49
N TRP A 333 4.23 -9.28 20.13
CA TRP A 333 4.74 -10.53 20.70
C TRP A 333 4.99 -10.39 22.20
N ALA A 334 5.61 -9.30 22.66
CA ALA A 334 5.88 -9.06 24.08
C ALA A 334 4.60 -9.01 24.91
N ILE A 335 3.56 -8.32 24.42
CA ILE A 335 2.24 -8.26 25.09
C ILE A 335 1.62 -9.65 25.17
N LEU A 336 1.63 -10.40 24.06
CA LEU A 336 1.13 -11.76 24.00
C LEU A 336 1.86 -12.65 25.02
N HIS A 337 3.19 -12.58 25.06
CA HIS A 337 4.04 -13.39 25.92
C HIS A 337 3.82 -13.10 27.41
N VAL A 338 3.72 -11.82 27.80
CA VAL A 338 3.50 -11.41 29.20
C VAL A 338 2.14 -11.88 29.73
N ILE A 339 1.09 -11.79 28.92
CA ILE A 339 -0.25 -12.23 29.33
C ILE A 339 -0.35 -13.76 29.29
N GLY A 340 0.28 -14.38 28.30
CA GLY A 340 0.36 -15.82 28.16
C GLY A 340 -0.88 -16.48 27.54
N GLY A 341 -0.63 -17.63 26.90
CA GLY A 341 -1.65 -18.51 26.36
C GLY A 341 -2.61 -17.83 25.37
N THR A 342 -3.85 -18.34 25.32
CA THR A 342 -4.89 -17.81 24.43
C THR A 342 -5.36 -16.41 24.83
N ALA A 343 -5.26 -16.05 26.11
CA ALA A 343 -5.63 -14.72 26.58
C ALA A 343 -4.75 -13.64 25.94
N GLY A 344 -3.43 -13.86 25.84
CA GLY A 344 -2.52 -12.94 25.16
C GLY A 344 -2.89 -12.71 23.68
N VAL A 345 -3.23 -13.79 22.96
CA VAL A 345 -3.68 -13.71 21.56
C VAL A 345 -4.96 -12.88 21.44
N LEU A 346 -5.95 -13.14 22.29
CA LEU A 346 -7.22 -12.40 22.26
C LEU A 346 -7.04 -10.91 22.59
N VAL A 347 -6.16 -10.57 23.53
CA VAL A 347 -5.86 -9.18 23.87
C VAL A 347 -5.20 -8.46 22.70
N VAL A 348 -4.18 -9.05 22.08
CA VAL A 348 -3.52 -8.45 20.90
C VAL A 348 -4.48 -8.34 19.72
N PHE A 349 -5.38 -9.32 19.53
CA PHE A 349 -6.42 -9.25 18.51
C PHE A 349 -7.43 -8.12 18.77
N ALA A 350 -7.85 -7.94 20.02
CA ALA A 350 -8.71 -6.83 20.42
C ALA A 350 -8.01 -5.47 20.21
N LEU A 351 -6.72 -5.36 20.54
CA LEU A 351 -5.91 -4.17 20.29
C LEU A 351 -5.84 -3.84 18.80
N LEU A 352 -5.66 -4.84 17.93
CA LEU A 352 -5.72 -4.66 16.48
C LEU A 352 -7.04 -4.03 16.05
N ILE A 353 -8.18 -4.59 16.49
CA ILE A 353 -9.51 -4.09 16.13
C ILE A 353 -9.70 -2.64 16.61
N VAL A 354 -9.34 -2.35 17.86
CA VAL A 354 -9.46 -1.00 18.45
C VAL A 354 -8.60 -0.01 17.68
N MET A 355 -7.33 -0.32 17.42
CA MET A 355 -6.42 0.57 16.69
C MET A 355 -6.86 0.77 15.24
N ALA A 356 -7.32 -0.28 14.56
CA ALA A 356 -7.87 -0.16 13.22
C ALA A 356 -9.12 0.73 13.18
N ALA A 357 -10.02 0.59 14.17
CA ALA A 357 -11.19 1.45 14.31
C ALA A 357 -10.81 2.92 14.57
N LEU A 358 -9.84 3.17 15.46
CA LEU A 358 -9.33 4.52 15.74
C LEU A 358 -8.74 5.17 14.48
N ILE A 359 -7.92 4.44 13.73
CA ILE A 359 -7.35 4.90 12.47
C ILE A 359 -8.47 5.20 11.46
N TRP A 360 -9.45 4.31 11.33
CA TRP A 360 -10.59 4.50 10.44
C TRP A 360 -11.40 5.76 10.79
N PHE A 361 -11.77 5.95 12.06
CA PHE A 361 -12.48 7.16 12.50
C PHE A 361 -11.65 8.43 12.28
N ARG A 362 -10.33 8.36 12.52
CA ARG A 362 -9.43 9.48 12.26
C ARG A 362 -9.34 9.83 10.77
N SER A 363 -9.46 8.84 9.89
CA SER A 363 -9.44 9.02 8.44
C SER A 363 -10.67 9.75 7.90
N LYS A 364 -11.83 9.66 8.56
CA LYS A 364 -13.05 10.37 8.17
C LYS A 364 -13.00 11.89 8.35
N ARG A 365 -12.07 12.41 9.15
CA ARG A 365 -11.94 13.87 9.40
C ARG A 365 -11.41 14.66 8.19
N ALA A 366 -10.74 13.99 7.25
CA ALA A 366 -10.18 14.60 6.05
C ALA A 366 -10.37 13.63 4.88
N GLU A 367 -11.63 13.40 4.51
CA GLU A 367 -12.01 12.33 3.60
C GLU A 367 -11.44 12.55 2.18
N VAL A 368 -10.77 11.53 1.67
CA VAL A 368 -10.39 11.43 0.25
C VAL A 368 -11.16 10.25 -0.32
N ASN A 369 -11.92 10.47 -1.38
CA ASN A 369 -12.79 9.49 -2.02
C ASN A 369 -12.73 9.61 -3.56
N SER A 370 -13.51 8.77 -4.26
CA SER A 370 -13.49 8.72 -5.72
C SER A 370 -13.85 10.01 -6.44
N HIS A 371 -14.48 10.98 -5.75
CA HIS A 371 -14.91 12.25 -6.33
C HIS A 371 -13.84 13.33 -6.23
N ASN A 372 -13.00 13.31 -5.18
CA ASN A 372 -12.00 14.35 -4.91
C ASN A 372 -10.54 13.88 -5.07
N VAL A 373 -10.31 12.59 -5.40
CA VAL A 373 -8.97 12.01 -5.56
C VAL A 373 -8.14 12.71 -6.63
N THR A 374 -8.79 13.35 -7.60
CA THR A 374 -8.16 14.09 -8.69
C THR A 374 -8.18 15.60 -8.50
N ASP A 375 -8.61 16.15 -7.36
CA ASP A 375 -8.63 17.60 -7.15
C ASP A 375 -7.21 18.15 -6.96
N GLU A 376 -7.01 19.45 -7.21
CA GLU A 376 -5.72 20.11 -7.04
C GLU A 376 -5.25 20.14 -5.58
N TRP A 377 -3.93 20.21 -5.38
CA TRP A 377 -3.34 20.31 -4.06
C TRP A 377 -3.49 21.75 -3.58
N GLU A 378 -4.54 22.05 -2.82
CA GLU A 378 -4.51 23.24 -1.98
C GLU A 378 -3.56 22.94 -0.81
N PRO A 379 -2.40 23.61 -0.68
CA PRO A 379 -1.67 23.55 0.58
C PRO A 379 -2.65 23.99 1.66
N ALA A 380 -2.74 23.22 2.75
CA ALA A 380 -3.63 23.54 3.86
C ALA A 380 -3.56 25.05 4.12
N PRO A 381 -4.69 25.78 4.09
CA PRO A 381 -4.65 27.23 4.20
C PRO A 381 -3.87 27.55 5.47
N ALA A 382 -2.77 28.30 5.31
CA ALA A 382 -2.06 28.86 6.44
C ALA A 382 -3.14 29.55 7.29
N ALA A 383 -3.26 29.15 8.56
CA ALA A 383 -4.27 29.64 9.47
C ALA A 383 -4.32 31.16 9.33
N THR A 384 -5.31 31.65 8.58
CA THR A 384 -5.52 33.08 8.43
C THR A 384 -5.88 33.52 9.84
N PRO A 385 -5.19 34.52 10.42
CA PRO A 385 -5.65 35.09 11.67
C PRO A 385 -7.10 35.47 11.42
N GLN A 386 -8.03 34.88 12.17
CA GLN A 386 -9.43 35.29 12.15
C GLN A 386 -9.42 36.80 12.42
N ASN A 387 -9.67 37.58 11.38
CA ASN A 387 -9.85 39.01 11.52
C ASN A 387 -11.14 39.16 12.33
N ARG A 388 -10.99 39.54 13.60
CA ARG A 388 -12.09 39.74 14.55
C ARG A 388 -12.84 41.06 14.28
N ASP A 389 -13.12 41.35 13.02
CA ASP A 389 -13.77 42.61 12.64
C ASP A 389 -15.19 42.43 12.07
N ASP A 390 -15.64 41.19 11.90
CA ASP A 390 -17.01 40.88 11.45
C ASP A 390 -17.86 40.26 12.58
N ASP A 391 -17.87 40.90 13.76
CA ASP A 391 -18.90 40.64 14.77
C ASP A 391 -20.13 41.54 14.48
N PRO A 392 -21.29 40.98 14.09
CA PRO A 392 -22.51 41.75 13.87
C PRO A 392 -23.04 42.42 15.15
N ALA A 393 -22.50 42.08 16.32
CA ALA A 393 -22.90 42.63 17.62
C ALA A 393 -22.34 44.04 17.91
N ALA A 394 -21.43 44.58 17.09
CA ALA A 394 -20.86 45.93 17.29
C ALA A 394 -21.57 47.05 16.51
N ARG A 395 -22.65 46.76 15.75
CA ARG A 395 -23.47 47.78 15.08
C ARG A 395 -24.77 48.01 15.84
N GLY A 396 -24.67 48.65 16.99
CA GLY A 396 -25.82 48.91 17.86
C GLY A 396 -25.60 50.03 18.85
N ASN A 397 -25.33 51.24 18.34
CA ASN A 397 -25.62 52.55 18.95
C ASN A 397 -24.71 53.60 18.32
N ASP A 398 -25.17 54.27 17.27
CA ASP A 398 -24.66 55.62 16.95
C ASP A 398 -25.58 56.37 15.97
N ASP A 399 -26.90 56.31 16.21
CA ASP A 399 -27.88 57.01 15.37
C ASP A 399 -28.91 57.82 16.18
N THR A 400 -28.49 58.39 17.32
CA THR A 400 -29.36 59.26 18.16
C THR A 400 -28.74 60.61 18.53
N ALA A 401 -27.98 61.24 17.64
CA ALA A 401 -27.51 62.61 17.88
C ALA A 401 -27.31 63.48 16.61
N ALA A 402 -28.32 63.59 15.75
CA ALA A 402 -28.32 64.63 14.72
C ALA A 402 -29.72 64.97 14.14
N ARG A 403 -30.75 65.17 14.98
CA ARG A 403 -31.98 65.86 14.54
C ARG A 403 -32.56 66.72 15.67
N ARG A 404 -32.06 67.96 15.74
CA ARG A 404 -32.79 69.12 16.26
C ARG A 404 -32.46 70.32 15.37
N ASN A 405 -33.37 70.62 14.45
CA ASN A 405 -33.93 71.95 14.23
C ASN A 405 -34.86 71.85 13.03
N ASP A 406 -36.11 71.57 13.34
CA ASP A 406 -37.24 72.09 12.58
C ASP A 406 -37.44 73.54 13.00
N ASP A 407 -37.78 74.38 12.02
CA ASP A 407 -38.61 75.60 12.08
C ASP A 407 -37.97 76.73 11.28
N THR A 408 -38.44 76.94 10.04
CA THR A 408 -39.30 78.08 9.69
C THR A 408 -39.55 78.19 8.17
N VAL A 409 -40.84 78.11 7.80
CA VAL A 409 -41.58 79.01 6.90
C VAL A 409 -41.08 79.21 5.45
N GLY A 410 -41.75 78.51 4.52
CA GLY A 410 -42.70 79.13 3.58
C GLY A 410 -42.29 80.30 2.65
N ILE A 411 -42.52 80.04 1.35
CA ILE A 411 -42.96 80.92 0.26
C ILE A 411 -41.94 81.94 -0.31
N GLY A 412 -41.66 81.82 -1.62
CA GLY A 412 -41.04 82.88 -2.43
C GLY A 412 -40.07 82.35 -3.46
#